data_AF-A0A640XM07-F1
#
_entry.id   AF-A0A640XM07-F1
#
_cell.length_a   1.000
_cell.length_b   1.000
_cell.length_c   1.000
_cell.angle_alpha   90.00
_cell.angle_beta   90.00
_cell.angle_gamma   90.00
#
_symmetry.space_group_name_H-M   'P 1'
#
loop_
_entity.id
_entity.type
_entity.pdbx_description
1 polymer ?
#
loop_
_entity_poly.entity_id
_entity_poly.type
_entity_poly.pdbx_seq_one_letter_code
_entity_poly.pdbx_strand_id
1 'polypeptide(L)'
;MYKVIQSLMVKVQGTIKTFPVGSIVKLPEKAAQIFIQQGKIEPVTAGYELAERMAIMGENTEPMQRQPFVTESGVLVIPFNSDRRFHYWKPGGQSVCVTLRELGRCDLIQRYKSTYN
;
A
#
# COMPACT_ATOMS: atom_id res chain seq x y z
N MET A 1 13.48 4.81 -3.21
CA MET A 1 14.63 3.98 -2.76
C MET A 1 14.68 2.76 -3.66
N TYR A 2 15.84 2.14 -3.88
CA TYR A 2 15.99 1.03 -4.83
C TYR A 2 16.73 -0.12 -4.18
N LYS A 3 16.34 -1.35 -4.49
CA LYS A 3 16.98 -2.57 -4.03
C LYS A 3 17.87 -3.10 -5.12
N VAL A 4 19.09 -3.44 -4.75
CA VAL A 4 20.10 -3.98 -5.64
C VAL A 4 19.79 -5.44 -5.90
N ILE A 5 19.52 -5.79 -7.16
CA ILE A 5 19.29 -7.19 -7.58
C ILE A 5 20.53 -7.78 -8.25
N GLN A 6 21.44 -6.92 -8.74
CA GLN A 6 22.75 -7.31 -9.26
C GLN A 6 23.82 -6.34 -8.75
N SER A 7 25.00 -6.85 -8.37
CA SER A 7 26.09 -6.02 -7.81
C SER A 7 26.40 -4.81 -8.69
N LEU A 8 26.34 -3.61 -8.12
CA LEU A 8 26.60 -2.36 -8.83
C LEU A 8 27.87 -1.70 -8.32
N MET A 9 28.67 -1.15 -9.23
CA MET A 9 29.72 -0.18 -8.90
C MET A 9 29.25 1.18 -9.39
N VAL A 10 29.10 2.14 -8.46
CA VAL A 10 28.68 3.51 -8.79
C VAL A 10 29.77 4.46 -8.33
N LYS A 11 30.21 5.34 -9.23
CA LYS A 11 31.14 6.42 -8.91
C LYS A 11 30.35 7.59 -8.34
N VAL A 12 30.47 7.84 -7.04
CA VAL A 12 29.82 8.96 -6.35
C VAL A 12 30.92 9.91 -5.88
N GLN A 13 30.91 11.15 -6.39
CA GLN A 13 31.86 12.20 -6.00
C GLN A 13 33.35 11.75 -6.02
N GLY A 14 33.75 11.04 -7.08
CA GLY A 14 35.13 10.57 -7.24
C GLY A 14 35.48 9.25 -6.53
N THR A 15 34.62 8.76 -5.63
CA THR A 15 34.81 7.47 -4.94
C THR A 15 33.95 6.40 -5.60
N ILE A 16 34.53 5.25 -5.92
CA ILE A 16 33.78 4.08 -6.42
C ILE A 16 33.17 3.37 -5.21
N LYS A 17 31.84 3.35 -5.12
CA LYS A 17 31.11 2.56 -4.13
C LYS A 17 30.54 1.31 -4.78
N THR A 18 30.85 0.16 -4.20
CA THR A 18 30.29 -1.13 -4.61
C THR A 18 29.10 -1.44 -3.72
N PHE A 19 27.96 -1.73 -4.33
CA PHE A 19 26.73 -2.12 -3.65
C PHE A 19 26.45 -3.60 -3.91
N PRO A 20 26.49 -4.46 -2.87
CA PRO A 20 26.17 -5.87 -3.02
C PRO A 20 24.68 -6.10 -3.25
N VAL A 21 24.35 -7.26 -3.80
CA VAL A 21 22.96 -7.72 -3.98
C VAL A 21 22.23 -7.71 -2.65
N GLY A 22 20.97 -7.24 -2.67
CA GLY A 22 20.13 -7.07 -1.48
C GLY A 22 20.24 -5.69 -0.81
N SER A 23 21.23 -4.88 -1.17
CA SER A 23 21.39 -3.54 -0.58
C SER A 23 20.26 -2.59 -0.98
N ILE A 24 19.86 -1.70 -0.07
CA ILE A 24 18.95 -0.59 -0.39
C ILE A 24 19.79 0.67 -0.63
N VAL A 25 19.61 1.27 -1.80
CA VAL A 25 20.34 2.45 -2.25
C VAL A 25 19.39 3.59 -2.61
N LYS A 26 19.82 4.81 -2.31
CA LYS A 26 19.14 6.04 -2.73
C LYS A 26 19.91 6.63 -3.89
N LEU A 27 19.32 6.57 -5.08
CA LEU A 27 19.91 7.09 -6.32
C LEU A 27 19.00 8.17 -6.91
N PRO A 28 19.57 9.17 -7.62
CA PRO A 28 18.78 10.10 -8.43
C PRO A 28 17.99 9.34 -9.51
N GLU A 29 16.77 9.79 -9.80
CA GLU A 29 15.83 9.09 -10.69
C GLU A 29 16.41 8.83 -12.09
N LYS A 30 17.07 9.83 -12.68
CA LYS A 30 17.73 9.68 -14.00
C LYS A 30 18.79 8.58 -14.01
N ALA A 31 19.57 8.46 -12.93
CA ALA A 31 20.58 7.41 -12.81
C ALA A 31 19.93 6.05 -12.52
N ALA A 32 18.88 6.03 -11.69
CA ALA A 32 18.15 4.82 -11.35
C ALA A 32 17.47 4.20 -12.58
N GLN A 33 16.87 4.99 -13.47
CA GLN A 33 16.24 4.50 -14.71
C GLN A 33 17.21 3.68 -15.57
N ILE A 34 18.47 4.13 -15.69
CA ILE A 34 19.51 3.40 -16.44
C ILE A 34 19.77 2.03 -15.80
N PHE A 35 19.87 1.96 -14.48
CA PHE A 35 20.11 0.70 -13.77
C PHE A 35 18.89 -0.22 -13.71
N ILE A 36 17.67 0.34 -13.76
CA ILE A 36 16.42 -0.42 -13.89
C ILE A 36 16.35 -1.06 -15.28
N GLN A 37 16.62 -0.30 -16.34
CA GLN A 37 16.65 -0.83 -17.72
C GLN A 37 17.71 -1.92 -17.90
N GLN A 38 18.82 -1.81 -17.18
CA GLN A 38 19.88 -2.83 -17.15
C GLN A 38 19.56 -4.03 -16.23
N GLY A 39 18.43 -4.02 -15.53
CA GLY A 39 18.04 -5.11 -14.61
C GLY A 39 18.95 -5.24 -13.38
N LYS A 40 19.59 -4.15 -12.94
CA LYS A 40 20.53 -4.18 -11.80
C LYS A 40 19.92 -3.71 -10.48
N ILE A 41 18.88 -2.87 -10.55
CA ILE A 41 18.11 -2.44 -9.39
C ILE A 41 16.61 -2.53 -9.66
N GLU A 42 15.83 -2.71 -8.60
CA GLU A 42 14.37 -2.61 -8.59
C GLU A 42 13.94 -1.47 -7.66
N PRO A 43 12.86 -0.72 -7.97
CA PRO A 43 12.31 0.22 -7.01
C PRO A 43 11.86 -0.54 -5.77
N VAL A 44 12.33 -0.10 -4.59
CA VAL A 44 11.69 -0.48 -3.33
C VAL A 44 10.40 0.32 -3.27
N THR A 45 9.35 -0.26 -3.81
CA THR A 45 8.00 0.19 -3.53
C THR A 45 7.77 -0.03 -2.05
N ALA A 46 7.71 1.06 -1.29
CA ALA A 46 6.98 1.10 -0.02
C ALA A 46 5.48 0.97 -0.34
N GLY A 47 5.11 -0.10 -1.05
CA GLY A 47 3.79 -0.30 -1.66
C GLY A 47 2.69 -0.39 -0.61
N TYR A 48 3.04 -0.74 0.62
CA TYR A 48 2.14 -0.77 1.76
C TYR A 48 1.80 0.63 2.29
N GLU A 49 2.76 1.56 2.38
CA GLU A 49 2.47 2.92 2.88
C GLU A 49 1.69 3.78 1.87
N LEU A 50 1.93 3.58 0.57
CA LEU A 50 1.20 4.32 -0.46
C LEU A 50 -0.24 3.80 -0.59
N ALA A 51 -0.44 2.48 -0.58
CA ALA A 51 -1.78 1.89 -0.52
C ALA A 51 -2.52 2.32 0.76
N GLU A 52 -1.87 2.37 1.91
CA GLU A 52 -2.52 2.83 3.15
C GLU A 52 -2.90 4.32 3.12
N ARG A 53 -2.11 5.17 2.43
CA ARG A 53 -2.47 6.59 2.20
C ARG A 53 -3.54 6.77 1.11
N MET A 54 -3.59 5.90 0.10
CA MET A 54 -4.57 5.93 -1.00
C MET A 54 -5.93 5.35 -0.59
N ALA A 55 -6.00 4.57 0.48
CA ALA A 55 -7.27 4.13 1.08
C ALA A 55 -8.11 5.32 1.60
N ILE A 56 -7.46 6.45 1.88
CA ILE A 56 -8.10 7.70 2.32
C ILE A 56 -8.51 8.58 1.11
N MET A 57 -7.99 8.33 -0.10
CA MET A 57 -8.16 9.21 -1.27
C MET A 57 -8.82 8.54 -2.50
N GLY A 58 -9.39 7.34 -2.37
CA GLY A 58 -10.26 6.75 -3.39
C GLY A 58 -9.59 6.05 -4.57
N GLU A 59 -8.29 5.71 -4.48
CA GLU A 59 -7.51 5.14 -5.59
C GLU A 59 -7.00 3.69 -5.35
N ASN A 60 -7.64 2.91 -4.47
CA ASN A 60 -7.31 1.48 -4.27
C ASN A 60 -8.43 0.51 -4.67
N THR A 61 -9.50 1.02 -5.26
CA THR A 61 -10.60 0.20 -5.74
C THR A 61 -10.49 0.11 -7.25
N GLU A 62 -10.31 -1.09 -7.77
CA GLU A 62 -10.58 -1.35 -9.19
C GLU A 62 -11.93 -0.72 -9.55
N PRO A 63 -12.12 -0.11 -10.73
CA PRO A 63 -13.36 0.59 -11.08
C PRO A 63 -14.64 -0.26 -10.89
N MET A 64 -14.49 -1.59 -10.97
CA MET A 64 -15.55 -2.59 -10.80
C MET A 64 -15.72 -3.08 -9.35
N GLN A 65 -14.79 -2.77 -8.44
CA GLN A 65 -14.83 -3.23 -7.05
C GLN A 65 -15.89 -2.45 -6.26
N ARG A 66 -17.09 -3.04 -6.16
CA ARG A 66 -18.26 -2.46 -5.48
C ARG A 66 -18.53 -3.05 -4.10
N GLN A 67 -17.81 -4.10 -3.71
CA GLN A 67 -18.00 -4.74 -2.41
C GLN A 67 -16.94 -4.26 -1.41
N PRO A 68 -17.30 -4.10 -0.13
CA PRO A 68 -16.32 -3.92 0.92
C PRO A 68 -15.35 -5.12 0.96
N PHE A 69 -14.11 -4.85 1.34
CA PHE A 69 -13.10 -5.90 1.50
C PHE A 69 -12.10 -5.51 2.60
N VAL A 70 -11.31 -6.49 3.01
CA VAL A 70 -10.23 -6.28 3.98
C VAL A 70 -8.91 -6.55 3.28
N THR A 71 -7.98 -5.61 3.39
CA THR A 71 -6.61 -5.76 2.86
C THR A 71 -5.84 -6.86 3.59
N GLU A 72 -4.71 -7.29 3.02
CA GLU A 72 -3.80 -8.22 3.70
C GLU A 72 -3.29 -7.67 5.06
N SER A 73 -3.18 -6.33 5.19
CA SER A 73 -2.83 -5.65 6.45
C SER A 73 -4.00 -5.49 7.45
N GLY A 74 -5.15 -6.09 7.16
CA GLY A 74 -6.30 -6.09 8.06
C GLY A 74 -7.02 -4.73 8.13
N VAL A 75 -6.98 -3.95 7.06
CA VAL A 75 -7.70 -2.67 6.94
C VAL A 75 -8.98 -2.89 6.15
N LEU A 76 -10.12 -2.50 6.73
CA LEU A 76 -11.41 -2.44 6.04
C LEU A 76 -11.41 -1.30 5.02
N VAL A 77 -11.71 -1.63 3.77
CA VAL A 77 -11.94 -0.69 2.67
C VAL A 77 -13.40 -0.76 2.24
N ILE A 78 -14.06 0.39 2.16
CA ILE A 78 -15.43 0.53 1.67
C ILE A 78 -15.40 1.42 0.42
N PRO A 79 -15.61 0.85 -0.79
CA PRO A 79 -15.63 1.63 -2.03
C PRO A 79 -16.72 2.71 -2.04
N PHE A 80 -16.45 3.88 -2.62
CA PHE A 80 -17.46 4.95 -2.75
C PHE A 80 -18.64 4.56 -3.66
N ASN A 81 -18.41 3.68 -4.63
CA ASN A 81 -19.44 3.15 -5.53
C ASN A 81 -20.12 1.88 -4.97
N SER A 82 -19.81 1.47 -3.73
CA SER A 82 -20.52 0.38 -3.07
C SER A 82 -21.96 0.77 -2.76
N ASP A 83 -22.79 -0.21 -2.40
CA ASP A 83 -24.10 0.06 -1.85
C ASP A 83 -24.00 1.02 -0.65
N ARG A 84 -24.90 2.02 -0.60
CA ARG A 84 -24.94 3.04 0.46
C ARG A 84 -25.09 2.44 1.84
N ARG A 85 -25.65 1.23 1.96
CA ARG A 85 -25.75 0.52 3.25
C ARG A 85 -24.37 0.32 3.89
N PHE A 86 -23.29 0.21 3.12
CA PHE A 86 -21.95 0.03 3.68
C PHE A 86 -21.29 1.32 4.16
N HIS A 87 -21.80 2.49 3.76
CA HIS A 87 -21.20 3.79 4.08
C HIS A 87 -21.58 4.21 5.49
N TYR A 88 -20.83 3.75 6.50
CA TYR A 88 -21.11 4.05 7.92
C TYR A 88 -21.17 5.55 8.24
N TRP A 89 -20.56 6.39 7.40
CA TRP A 89 -20.55 7.86 7.50
C TRP A 89 -21.77 8.53 6.86
N LYS A 90 -22.72 7.77 6.31
CA LYS A 90 -23.95 8.28 5.71
C LYS A 90 -25.16 7.93 6.59
N PRO A 91 -26.21 8.77 6.62
CA PRO A 91 -27.48 8.41 7.23
C PRO A 91 -28.03 7.11 6.64
N GLY A 92 -28.43 6.17 7.50
CA GLY A 92 -28.91 4.85 7.11
C GLY A 92 -27.81 3.84 6.75
N GLY A 93 -26.53 4.21 6.88
CA GLY A 93 -25.41 3.29 6.75
C GLY A 93 -25.31 2.32 7.93
N GLN A 94 -24.84 1.11 7.66
CA GLN A 94 -24.58 0.08 8.65
C GLN A 94 -23.25 0.32 9.37
N SER A 95 -23.17 -0.14 10.62
CA SER A 95 -21.93 -0.03 11.38
C SER A 95 -20.78 -0.82 10.75
N VAL A 96 -19.55 -0.35 10.93
CA VAL A 96 -18.32 -1.05 10.52
C VAL A 96 -18.30 -2.49 11.05
N CYS A 97 -18.76 -2.71 12.28
CA CYS A 97 -18.81 -4.04 12.89
C CYS A 97 -19.75 -5.00 12.14
N VAL A 98 -20.88 -4.52 11.61
CA VAL A 98 -21.80 -5.34 10.81
C VAL A 98 -21.14 -5.72 9.49
N THR A 99 -20.52 -4.75 8.81
CA THR A 99 -19.77 -5.01 7.57
C THR A 99 -18.68 -6.07 7.78
N LEU A 100 -17.90 -5.98 8.86
CA LEU A 100 -16.86 -6.98 9.17
C LEU A 100 -17.43 -8.38 9.41
N ARG A 101 -18.62 -8.50 10.04
CA ARG A 101 -19.30 -9.80 10.18
C ARG A 101 -19.74 -10.36 8.85
N GLU A 102 -20.31 -9.52 7.96
CA GLU A 102 -20.70 -9.93 6.60
C GLU A 102 -19.48 -10.43 5.80
N LEU A 103 -18.30 -9.85 6.02
CA LEU A 103 -17.05 -10.29 5.40
C LEU A 103 -16.38 -11.50 6.08
N GLY A 104 -16.97 -12.03 7.16
CA GLY A 104 -16.36 -13.11 7.96
C GLY A 104 -15.11 -12.70 8.73
N ARG A 105 -14.82 -11.40 8.84
CA ARG A 105 -13.63 -10.83 9.50
C ARG A 105 -13.93 -10.33 10.92
N CYS A 106 -14.55 -11.21 11.71
CA CYS A 106 -14.87 -10.95 13.11
C CYS A 106 -13.63 -10.70 13.98
N ASP A 107 -12.47 -11.24 13.58
CA ASP A 107 -11.16 -11.02 14.18
C ASP A 107 -10.78 -9.54 14.25
N LEU A 108 -11.26 -8.73 13.31
CA LEU A 108 -10.95 -7.30 13.24
C LEU A 108 -11.91 -6.42 14.02
N ILE A 109 -13.04 -6.94 14.52
CA ILE A 109 -14.06 -6.12 15.19
C ILE A 109 -13.46 -5.35 16.37
N GLN A 110 -12.54 -5.95 17.12
CA GLN A 110 -11.93 -5.30 18.28
C GLN A 110 -11.12 -4.06 17.89
N ARG A 111 -10.46 -4.06 16.72
CA ARG A 111 -9.71 -2.92 16.18
C ARG A 111 -10.62 -1.74 15.82
N TYR A 112 -11.86 -2.02 15.45
CA TYR A 112 -12.83 -1.03 14.98
C TYR A 112 -13.89 -0.66 16.02
N LYS A 113 -13.86 -1.26 17.21
CA LYS A 113 -14.62 -0.76 18.36
C LYS A 113 -13.94 0.52 18.83
N SER A 114 -14.56 1.67 18.55
CA SER A 114 -14.15 2.94 19.14
C SER A 114 -14.10 2.80 20.66
N THR A 115 -12.99 3.18 21.29
CA THR A 115 -12.87 3.31 22.74
C THR A 115 -13.48 4.60 23.29
N TYR A 116 -14.04 5.45 22.43
CA TYR A 116 -14.75 6.65 22.86
C TYR A 116 -16.22 6.32 23.13
N ASN A 117 -16.51 6.12 24.42
CA ASN A 117 -17.81 6.38 25.04
C ASN A 117 -18.01 7.89 25.21
#